data_AF-A0AA39TKE3-F1
#
_entry.id   AF-A0AA39TKE3-F1
#
_cell.length_a   1.000
_cell.length_b   1.000
_cell.length_c   1.000
_cell.angle_alpha   90.00
_cell.angle_beta   90.00
_cell.angle_gamma   90.00
#
_symmetry.space_group_name_H-M   'P 1'
#
loop_
_entity.id
_entity.type
_entity.pdbx_description
1 polymer ?
#
loop_
_entity_poly.entity_id
_entity_poly.type
_entity_poly.pdbx_seq_one_letter_code
_entity_poly.pdbx_strand_id
1 'polypeptide(L)'
;MARFFITLLSVALMAYFFHVEAAPLHSRQIGDIACNVARLKTVSSLAATKSAVNKIDTSNSTDAATAVTGAQTGLDSASAGIKTIAASLLTGQTAPADARDQVKSGLLAAQTALNGITTGDAATADAQSKLSDTISAGTDVVADCN
;
A
#
# COMPACT_ATOMS: atom_id res chain seq x y z
N MET A 1 35.87 -59.32 -11.51
CA MET A 1 34.43 -59.08 -11.29
C MET A 1 34.20 -57.65 -10.81
N ALA A 2 34.63 -56.65 -11.60
CA ALA A 2 34.59 -55.23 -11.20
C ALA A 2 34.21 -54.33 -12.38
N ARG A 3 33.41 -54.87 -13.32
CA ARG A 3 33.05 -54.18 -14.57
C ARG A 3 31.54 -54.15 -14.85
N PHE A 4 30.72 -54.76 -13.99
CA PHE A 4 29.27 -54.85 -14.18
C PHE A 4 28.45 -54.06 -13.17
N PHE A 5 29.07 -53.45 -12.15
CA PHE A 5 28.36 -52.69 -11.12
C PHE A 5 28.35 -51.16 -11.35
N ILE A 6 29.06 -50.66 -12.36
CA ILE A 6 29.22 -49.21 -12.56
C ILE A 6 28.18 -48.64 -13.55
N THR A 7 27.51 -49.48 -14.34
CA THR A 7 26.53 -49.02 -15.35
C THR A 7 25.10 -48.85 -14.82
N LEU A 8 24.79 -49.31 -13.61
CA LEU A 8 23.46 -49.16 -13.00
C LEU A 8 23.31 -47.90 -12.13
N LEU A 9 24.41 -47.19 -11.83
CA LEU A 9 24.39 -45.98 -10.99
C LEU A 9 24.29 -44.67 -11.81
N SER A 10 24.27 -44.75 -13.15
CA SER A 10 24.32 -43.58 -14.04
C SER A 10 22.97 -43.21 -14.66
N VAL A 11 21.93 -44.04 -14.49
CA VAL A 11 20.59 -43.79 -15.07
C VAL A 11 19.61 -43.19 -14.05
N ALA A 12 19.94 -43.21 -12.76
CA ALA A 12 19.05 -42.71 -11.70
C ALA A 12 19.11 -41.18 -11.47
N LEU A 13 20.04 -40.46 -12.12
CA LEU A 13 20.25 -39.02 -11.89
C LEU A 13 19.67 -38.09 -12.98
N MET A 14 18.94 -38.63 -13.97
CA MET A 14 18.37 -37.86 -15.08
C MET A 14 16.85 -37.66 -15.00
N ALA A 15 16.27 -37.85 -13.81
CA ALA A 15 14.86 -37.58 -13.53
C ALA A 15 14.69 -36.34 -12.63
N TYR A 16 15.49 -35.29 -12.82
CA TYR A 16 15.09 -33.95 -12.42
C TYR A 16 14.13 -33.42 -13.50
N PHE A 17 12.93 -34.00 -13.49
CA PHE A 17 11.78 -33.41 -14.14
C PHE A 17 11.65 -31.98 -13.64
N PHE A 18 11.70 -31.04 -14.57
CA PHE A 18 11.16 -29.70 -14.39
C PHE A 18 9.75 -29.84 -13.80
N HIS A 19 9.64 -29.74 -12.48
CA HIS A 19 8.38 -29.39 -11.85
C HIS A 19 8.19 -27.92 -12.20
N VAL A 20 7.65 -27.68 -13.40
CA VAL A 20 6.74 -26.56 -13.54
C VAL A 20 5.58 -26.95 -12.65
N GLU A 21 5.66 -26.60 -11.38
CA GLU A 21 4.45 -26.35 -10.62
C GLU A 21 3.68 -25.35 -11.48
N ALA A 22 2.68 -25.87 -12.21
CA ALA A 22 1.58 -25.05 -12.63
C ALA A 22 1.01 -24.54 -11.31
N ALA A 23 1.50 -23.38 -10.86
CA ALA A 23 0.94 -22.66 -9.75
C ALA A 23 -0.56 -22.69 -10.00
N PRO A 24 -1.36 -23.15 -9.01
CA PRO A 24 -2.79 -23.26 -9.20
C PRO A 24 -3.24 -21.95 -9.82
N LEU A 25 -4.00 -22.03 -10.92
CA LEU A 25 -4.75 -20.91 -11.46
C LEU A 25 -5.79 -20.55 -10.39
N HIS A 26 -5.34 -19.95 -9.28
CA HIS A 26 -6.15 -19.03 -8.53
C HIS A 26 -6.69 -18.10 -9.59
N SER A 27 -8.02 -18.01 -9.64
CA SER A 27 -8.73 -17.16 -10.58
C SER A 27 -7.91 -15.90 -10.79
N ARG A 28 -7.66 -15.52 -12.05
CA ARG A 28 -7.17 -14.20 -12.42
C ARG A 28 -8.22 -13.18 -12.02
N GLN A 29 -8.56 -13.11 -10.74
CA GLN A 29 -9.17 -11.97 -10.12
C GLN A 29 -8.11 -10.91 -10.27
N ILE A 30 -8.34 -9.99 -11.21
CA ILE A 30 -8.01 -8.59 -10.99
C ILE A 30 -8.33 -8.36 -9.50
N GLY A 31 -7.30 -8.32 -8.64
CA GLY A 31 -7.40 -8.75 -7.23
C GLY A 31 -8.65 -8.24 -6.53
N ASP A 32 -9.31 -9.09 -5.74
CA ASP A 32 -10.60 -8.90 -5.06
C ASP A 32 -11.33 -7.58 -5.39
N ILE A 33 -12.56 -7.67 -5.94
CA ILE A 33 -13.38 -6.48 -6.23
C ILE A 33 -13.42 -5.54 -5.01
N ALA A 34 -13.45 -6.07 -3.78
CA ALA A 34 -13.34 -5.29 -2.55
C ALA A 34 -12.00 -4.53 -2.46
N CYS A 35 -10.86 -5.21 -2.64
CA CYS A 35 -9.54 -4.56 -2.71
C CYS A 35 -9.47 -3.46 -3.77
N ASN A 36 -9.99 -3.68 -4.98
CA ASN A 36 -9.97 -2.64 -6.03
C ASN A 36 -10.82 -1.43 -5.66
N VAL A 37 -12.00 -1.65 -5.05
CA VAL A 37 -12.86 -0.58 -4.55
C VAL A 37 -12.17 0.19 -3.42
N ALA A 38 -11.59 -0.51 -2.43
CA ALA A 38 -10.87 0.07 -1.32
C ALA A 38 -9.70 0.94 -1.81
N ARG A 39 -8.93 0.45 -2.79
CA ARG A 39 -7.83 1.20 -3.41
C ARG A 39 -8.31 2.43 -4.14
N LEU A 40 -9.36 2.33 -4.95
CA LEU A 40 -9.91 3.47 -5.68
C LEU A 40 -10.44 4.55 -4.72
N LYS A 41 -11.19 4.14 -3.68
CA LYS A 41 -11.67 5.00 -2.61
C LYS A 41 -10.52 5.67 -1.85
N THR A 42 -9.44 4.95 -1.61
CA THR A 42 -8.24 5.50 -0.97
C THR A 42 -7.55 6.53 -1.85
N VAL A 43 -7.43 6.29 -3.17
CA VAL A 43 -6.85 7.27 -4.11
C VAL A 43 -7.67 8.56 -4.17
N SER A 44 -9.00 8.46 -4.27
CA SER A 44 -9.86 9.64 -4.31
C SER A 44 -9.81 10.42 -2.99
N SER A 45 -9.83 9.72 -1.86
CA SER A 45 -9.76 10.34 -0.52
C SER A 45 -8.38 10.95 -0.25
N LEU A 46 -7.29 10.31 -0.69
CA LEU A 46 -5.94 10.88 -0.65
C LEU A 46 -5.87 12.21 -1.42
N ALA A 47 -6.45 12.27 -2.62
CA ALA A 47 -6.47 13.50 -3.42
C ALA A 47 -7.27 14.61 -2.72
N ALA A 48 -8.45 14.28 -2.16
CA ALA A 48 -9.26 15.22 -1.40
C ALA A 48 -8.51 15.73 -0.16
N THR A 49 -7.85 14.85 0.59
CA THR A 49 -7.08 15.20 1.78
C THR A 49 -5.88 16.08 1.44
N LYS A 50 -5.10 15.75 0.40
CA LYS A 50 -3.99 16.61 -0.06
C LYS A 50 -4.50 18.00 -0.44
N SER A 51 -5.64 18.07 -1.13
CA SER A 51 -6.25 19.36 -1.47
C SER A 51 -6.66 20.15 -0.23
N ALA A 52 -7.24 19.51 0.78
CA ALA A 52 -7.61 20.15 2.04
C ALA A 52 -6.38 20.62 2.85
N VAL A 53 -5.35 19.77 2.98
CA VAL A 53 -4.07 20.12 3.63
C VAL A 53 -3.41 21.34 2.97
N ASN A 54 -3.46 21.43 1.65
CA ASN A 54 -2.90 22.57 0.91
C ASN A 54 -3.65 23.89 1.11
N LYS A 55 -4.85 23.87 1.70
CA LYS A 55 -5.64 25.07 2.01
C LYS A 55 -5.38 25.60 3.42
N ILE A 56 -4.65 24.87 4.26
CA ILE A 56 -4.27 25.33 5.60
C ILE A 56 -3.36 26.55 5.44
N ASP A 57 -3.68 27.65 6.12
CA ASP A 57 -2.84 28.84 6.11
C ASP A 57 -1.56 28.60 6.91
N THR A 58 -0.42 28.65 6.22
CA THR A 58 0.91 28.48 6.80
C THR A 58 1.67 29.79 6.95
N SER A 59 1.10 30.91 6.48
CA SER A 59 1.80 32.21 6.42
C SER A 59 2.10 32.84 7.78
N ASN A 60 1.31 32.47 8.80
CA ASN A 60 1.39 33.04 10.15
C ASN A 60 1.85 32.04 11.21
N SER A 61 2.20 30.81 10.83
CA SER A 61 2.58 29.76 11.79
C SER A 61 3.60 28.77 11.22
N THR A 62 4.79 28.75 11.81
CA THR A 62 5.83 27.77 11.51
C THR A 62 5.39 26.35 11.89
N ASP A 63 4.59 26.21 12.95
CA ASP A 63 4.03 24.92 13.37
C ASP A 63 3.05 24.39 12.33
N ALA A 64 2.17 25.26 11.80
CA ALA A 64 1.25 24.89 10.72
C ALA A 64 2.01 24.53 9.44
N ALA A 65 3.04 25.31 9.07
CA ALA A 65 3.90 24.99 7.92
C ALA A 65 4.57 23.61 8.07
N THR A 66 5.15 23.34 9.24
CA THR A 66 5.79 22.06 9.55
C THR A 66 4.80 20.90 9.51
N ALA A 67 3.62 21.09 10.11
CA ALA A 67 2.55 20.09 10.12
C ALA A 67 2.03 19.80 8.70
N VAL A 68 1.85 20.82 7.86
CA VAL A 68 1.45 20.65 6.46
C VAL A 68 2.48 19.85 5.68
N THR A 69 3.77 20.16 5.81
CA THR A 69 4.84 19.38 5.15
C THR A 69 4.91 17.93 5.66
N GLY A 70 4.78 17.73 6.98
CA GLY A 70 4.72 16.39 7.57
C GLY A 70 3.51 15.59 7.07
N ALA A 71 2.36 16.22 6.99
CA ALA A 71 1.14 15.63 6.46
C ALA A 71 1.28 15.23 4.99
N GLN A 72 1.80 16.13 4.15
CA GLN A 72 2.07 15.85 2.73
C GLN A 72 3.01 14.66 2.57
N THR A 73 4.09 14.61 3.35
CA THR A 73 5.06 13.49 3.34
C THR A 73 4.38 12.15 3.68
N GLY A 74 3.55 12.12 4.72
CA GLY A 74 2.78 10.93 5.09
C GLY A 74 1.80 10.50 4.00
N LEU A 75 1.06 11.46 3.42
CA LEU A 75 0.12 11.21 2.32
C LEU A 75 0.82 10.73 1.04
N ASP A 76 2.02 11.22 0.75
CA ASP A 76 2.85 10.77 -0.36
C ASP A 76 3.36 9.34 -0.14
N SER A 77 3.80 9.01 1.08
CA SER A 77 4.16 7.63 1.44
C SER A 77 2.98 6.68 1.27
N ALA A 78 1.80 7.06 1.77
CA ALA A 78 0.59 6.26 1.58
C ALA A 78 0.21 6.11 0.09
N SER A 79 0.35 7.16 -0.69
CA SER A 79 0.14 7.13 -2.14
C SER A 79 1.10 6.16 -2.85
N ALA A 80 2.37 6.12 -2.41
CA ALA A 80 3.37 5.19 -2.94
C ALA A 80 3.01 3.74 -2.61
N GLY A 81 2.59 3.44 -1.37
CA GLY A 81 2.08 2.12 -0.99
C GLY A 81 0.91 1.67 -1.89
N ILE A 82 -0.08 2.52 -2.11
CA ILE A 82 -1.21 2.22 -3.01
C ILE A 82 -0.77 1.95 -4.46
N LYS A 83 0.25 2.66 -4.96
CA LYS A 83 0.83 2.44 -6.29
C LYS A 83 1.53 1.08 -6.37
N THR A 84 2.31 0.71 -5.36
CA THR A 84 2.95 -0.61 -5.28
C THR A 84 1.91 -1.73 -5.27
N ILE A 85 0.85 -1.59 -4.47
CA ILE A 85 -0.28 -2.53 -4.48
C ILE A 85 -0.90 -2.60 -5.87
N ALA A 86 -1.11 -1.47 -6.55
CA ALA A 86 -1.62 -1.43 -7.92
C ALA A 86 -0.80 -2.28 -8.88
N ALA A 87 0.52 -2.09 -8.83
CA ALA A 87 1.45 -2.73 -9.74
C ALA A 87 1.47 -4.25 -9.52
N SER A 88 1.53 -4.70 -8.26
CA SER A 88 1.48 -6.14 -7.94
C SER A 88 0.19 -6.78 -8.44
N LEU A 89 -0.96 -6.18 -8.16
CA LEU A 89 -2.26 -6.71 -8.60
C LEU A 89 -2.39 -6.73 -10.13
N LEU A 90 -1.86 -5.73 -10.83
CA LEU A 90 -1.85 -5.70 -12.29
C LEU A 90 -1.05 -6.87 -12.88
N THR A 91 0.00 -7.30 -12.18
CA THR A 91 0.78 -8.49 -12.54
C THR A 91 0.20 -9.82 -12.03
N GLY A 92 -0.97 -9.79 -11.37
CA GLY A 92 -1.61 -10.97 -10.78
C GLY A 92 -0.94 -11.47 -9.50
N GLN A 93 -0.07 -10.67 -8.89
CA GLN A 93 0.51 -10.96 -7.58
C GLN A 93 -0.43 -10.46 -6.48
N THR A 94 -0.37 -11.10 -5.32
CA THR A 94 -1.00 -10.60 -4.10
C THR A 94 -0.47 -9.21 -3.75
N ALA A 95 -1.31 -8.37 -3.14
CA ALA A 95 -0.86 -7.10 -2.60
C ALA A 95 0.27 -7.34 -1.56
N PRO A 96 1.43 -6.67 -1.67
CA PRO A 96 2.50 -6.86 -0.71
C PRO A 96 2.13 -6.33 0.68
N ALA A 97 2.46 -7.09 1.74
CA ALA A 97 2.21 -6.68 3.13
C ALA A 97 2.89 -5.33 3.46
N ASP A 98 4.16 -5.18 3.10
CA ASP A 98 4.93 -3.95 3.30
C ASP A 98 4.26 -2.73 2.65
N ALA A 99 3.63 -2.92 1.48
CA ALA A 99 2.92 -1.85 0.80
C ALA A 99 1.62 -1.45 1.52
N ARG A 100 0.89 -2.42 2.10
CA ARG A 100 -0.27 -2.13 2.96
C ARG A 100 0.13 -1.42 4.25
N ASP A 101 1.22 -1.87 4.86
CA ASP A 101 1.78 -1.23 6.05
C ASP A 101 2.29 0.19 5.76
N GLN A 102 2.83 0.42 4.56
CA GLN A 102 3.19 1.75 4.09
C GLN A 102 1.97 2.67 3.95
N VAL A 103 0.84 2.17 3.45
CA VAL A 103 -0.43 2.93 3.43
C VAL A 103 -0.83 3.32 4.85
N LYS A 104 -0.91 2.34 5.75
CA LYS A 104 -1.31 2.58 7.14
C LYS A 104 -0.39 3.56 7.86
N SER A 105 0.93 3.34 7.80
CA SER A 105 1.92 4.17 8.48
C SER A 105 1.96 5.59 7.90
N GLY A 106 1.86 5.76 6.59
CA GLY A 106 1.81 7.07 5.94
C GLY A 106 0.59 7.89 6.37
N LEU A 107 -0.59 7.26 6.45
CA LEU A 107 -1.82 7.93 6.90
C LEU A 107 -1.77 8.31 8.39
N LEU A 108 -1.22 7.43 9.25
CA LEU A 108 -1.01 7.74 10.67
C LEU A 108 0.03 8.83 10.90
N ALA A 109 1.11 8.86 10.09
CA ALA A 109 2.08 9.93 10.11
C ALA A 109 1.44 11.28 9.74
N ALA A 110 0.59 11.29 8.71
CA ALA A 110 -0.14 12.48 8.33
C ALA A 110 -1.11 12.96 9.44
N GLN A 111 -1.77 12.02 10.12
CA GLN A 111 -2.68 12.33 11.23
C GLN A 111 -1.92 12.94 12.40
N THR A 112 -0.78 12.35 12.75
CA THR A 112 0.08 12.84 13.81
C THR A 112 0.56 14.26 13.50
N ALA A 113 0.95 14.54 12.26
CA ALA A 113 1.37 15.87 11.83
C ALA A 113 0.22 16.90 11.95
N LEU A 114 -0.97 16.61 11.43
CA LEU A 114 -2.11 17.53 11.49
C LEU A 114 -2.65 17.74 12.91
N ASN A 115 -2.53 16.75 13.79
CA ASN A 115 -2.88 16.90 15.20
C ASN A 115 -1.91 17.81 15.97
N GLY A 116 -0.73 18.08 15.41
CA GLY A 116 0.23 19.04 15.96
C GLY A 116 -0.17 20.50 15.78
N ILE A 117 -1.19 20.79 14.96
CA ILE A 117 -1.69 22.16 14.74
C ILE A 117 -2.61 22.54 15.91
N THR A 118 -2.14 23.45 16.77
CA THR A 118 -2.85 23.87 17.99
C THR A 118 -3.82 25.03 17.77
N THR A 119 -3.62 25.83 16.72
CA THR A 119 -4.51 26.91 16.29
C THR A 119 -5.38 26.41 15.15
N GLY A 120 -6.47 25.71 15.47
CA GLY A 120 -7.35 25.09 14.47
C GLY A 120 -8.28 26.11 13.80
N ASP A 121 -8.00 26.43 12.53
CA ASP A 121 -8.94 27.12 11.65
C ASP A 121 -9.87 26.13 10.93
N ALA A 122 -10.84 26.64 10.16
CA ALA A 122 -11.77 25.81 9.41
C ALA A 122 -11.07 24.89 8.39
N ALA A 123 -9.93 25.32 7.83
CA ALA A 123 -9.16 24.53 6.88
C ALA A 123 -8.49 23.33 7.56
N THR A 124 -7.97 23.52 8.78
CA THR A 124 -7.38 22.45 9.60
C THR A 124 -8.44 21.41 9.95
N ALA A 125 -9.64 21.84 10.34
CA ALA A 125 -10.76 20.94 10.63
C ALA A 125 -11.21 20.16 9.39
N ASP A 126 -11.32 20.80 8.23
CA ASP A 126 -11.64 20.13 6.95
C ASP A 126 -10.56 19.09 6.60
N ALA A 127 -9.28 19.46 6.69
CA ALA A 127 -8.16 18.55 6.42
C ALA A 127 -8.17 17.32 7.35
N GLN A 128 -8.43 17.50 8.65
CA GLN A 128 -8.56 16.39 9.60
C GLN A 128 -9.76 15.49 9.27
N SER A 129 -10.91 16.06 8.89
CA SER A 129 -12.09 15.30 8.47
C SER A 129 -11.79 14.46 7.23
N LYS A 130 -11.19 15.05 6.18
CA LYS A 130 -10.83 14.33 4.95
C LYS A 130 -9.78 13.25 5.21
N LEU A 131 -8.84 13.53 6.10
CA LEU A 131 -7.86 12.53 6.51
C LEU A 131 -8.52 11.36 7.25
N SER A 132 -9.51 11.62 8.11
CA SER A 132 -10.29 10.55 8.77
C SER A 132 -11.01 9.65 7.75
N ASP A 133 -11.65 10.25 6.73
CA ASP A 133 -12.27 9.49 5.64
C ASP A 133 -11.23 8.65 4.88
N THR A 134 -10.04 9.23 4.66
CA THR A 134 -8.92 8.55 3.99
C THR A 134 -8.35 7.42 4.83
N ILE A 135 -8.26 7.57 6.16
CA ILE A 135 -7.84 6.51 7.08
C ILE A 135 -8.82 5.36 7.02
N SER A 136 -10.12 5.63 7.05
CA SER A 136 -11.14 4.57 6.89
C SER A 136 -11.00 3.84 5.55
N ALA A 137 -10.78 4.55 4.45
CA ALA A 137 -10.53 3.91 3.16
C ALA A 137 -9.22 3.10 3.16
N GLY A 138 -8.16 3.62 3.79
CA GLY A 138 -6.87 2.94 3.91
C GLY A 138 -6.93 1.69 4.79
N THR A 139 -7.80 1.65 5.81
CA THR A 139 -8.03 0.43 6.61
C THR A 139 -8.73 -0.65 5.78
N ASP A 140 -9.64 -0.27 4.88
CA ASP A 140 -10.26 -1.21 3.94
C ASP A 140 -9.18 -1.86 3.05
N VAL A 141 -8.15 -1.12 2.63
CA VAL A 141 -7.01 -1.69 1.87
C VAL A 141 -6.21 -2.71 2.70
N VAL A 142 -6.02 -2.47 3.99
CA VAL A 142 -5.32 -3.43 4.87
C VAL A 142 -6.14 -4.71 5.07
N ALA A 143 -7.46 -4.57 5.18
CA ALA A 143 -8.38 -5.68 5.42
C ALA A 143 -8.67 -6.51 4.16
N ASP A 144 -8.88 -5.85 3.02
CA ASP A 144 -9.46 -6.47 1.82
C ASP A 144 -8.42 -6.82 0.75
N CYS A 145 -7.21 -6.28 0.81
CA CYS A 145 -6.15 -6.57 -0.16
C CYS A 145 -5.18 -7.64 0.36
N ASN A 146 -5.64 -8.88 0.54
CA ASN A 146 -4.80 -9.98 1.04
C ASN A 146 -4.61 -11.14 0.06
#